data_AF-A0A1A8NB29-F1
#
_entry.id   AF-A0A1A8NB29-F1
#
_cell.length_a   1.000
_cell.length_b   1.000
_cell.length_c   1.000
_cell.angle_alpha   90.00
_cell.angle_beta   90.00
_cell.angle_gamma   90.00
#
_symmetry.space_group_name_H-M   'P 1'
#
loop_
_entity.id
_entity.type
_entity.pdbx_description
1 polymer ?
#
loop_
_entity_poly.entity_id
_entity_poly.type
_entity_poly.pdbx_seq_one_letter_code
_entity_poly.pdbx_strand_id
1 'polypeptide(L)' 'SYDDWLPGEPNDTSGVEDCVEVLGNGKFNDFTCWEPQAFICSFPLDTCAGKSVKSCLSA' A
#
# COMPACT_ATOMS: atom_id res chain seq x y z
N SER A 1 9.84 10.23 9.32
CA SER A 1 8.83 9.57 8.49
C SER A 1 9.54 8.68 7.50
N TYR A 2 8.82 7.83 6.78
CA TYR A 2 9.31 7.03 5.66
C TYR A 2 8.37 7.30 4.50
N ASP A 3 8.90 7.88 3.43
CA ASP A 3 8.13 8.31 2.27
C ASP A 3 9.03 8.08 1.05
N ASP A 4 8.73 7.08 0.21
CA ASP A 4 9.58 6.68 -0.93
C ASP A 4 8.94 7.05 -2.28
N TRP A 5 8.54 8.32 -2.39
CA TRP A 5 7.93 8.88 -3.58
C TRP A 5 8.83 8.77 -4.82
N LEU A 6 8.20 8.61 -5.97
CA LEU A 6 8.86 8.91 -7.23
C LEU A 6 9.34 10.37 -7.25
N PRO A 7 10.44 10.68 -7.95
CA PRO A 7 10.82 12.07 -8.18
C PRO A 7 9.69 12.84 -8.87
N GLY A 8 9.15 13.84 -8.20
CA GLY A 8 8.03 14.65 -8.69
C GLY A 8 6.71 14.43 -7.94
N GLU A 9 6.62 13.36 -7.14
CA GLU A 9 5.39 13.00 -6.42
C GLU A 9 5.41 13.39 -4.93
N PRO A 10 4.24 13.60 -4.30
CA PRO A 10 2.90 13.57 -4.90
C PRO A 10 2.58 14.85 -5.70
N ASN A 11 1.88 14.73 -6.83
CA ASN A 11 1.65 15.84 -7.77
C ASN A 11 0.18 16.28 -7.93
N ASP A 12 -0.77 15.49 -7.44
CA ASP A 12 -2.21 15.66 -7.51
C ASP A 12 -2.71 16.02 -8.92
N THR A 13 -2.43 15.17 -9.91
CA THR A 13 -2.74 15.47 -11.32
C THR A 13 -4.23 15.74 -11.49
N SER A 14 -4.54 16.96 -11.95
CA SER A 14 -5.91 17.47 -12.15
C SER A 14 -6.75 17.59 -10.87
N GLY A 15 -6.16 17.51 -9.68
CA GLY A 15 -6.86 17.66 -8.40
C GLY A 15 -7.74 16.47 -8.02
N VAL A 16 -7.33 15.25 -8.40
CA VAL A 16 -8.15 14.04 -8.25
C VAL A 16 -7.37 12.79 -7.79
N GLU A 17 -6.09 12.93 -7.43
CA GLU A 17 -5.23 11.79 -7.09
C GLU A 17 -5.17 11.58 -5.57
N ASP A 18 -6.30 11.17 -5.00
CA ASP A 18 -6.47 11.04 -3.53
C ASP A 18 -6.05 9.68 -2.95
N CYS A 19 -5.56 8.75 -3.77
CA CYS A 19 -5.11 7.42 -3.38
C CYS A 19 -3.62 7.22 -3.68
N VAL A 20 -2.97 6.23 -3.07
CA VAL A 20 -1.55 5.92 -3.32
C VAL A 20 -1.44 4.57 -4.02
N GLU A 21 -0.66 4.52 -5.10
CA GLU A 21 -0.19 3.27 -5.70
C GLU A 21 1.31 3.05 -5.44
N VAL A 22 1.73 1.79 -5.47
CA VAL A 22 3.13 1.39 -5.40
C VAL A 22 3.53 0.83 -6.76
N LEU A 23 4.47 1.47 -7.42
CA LEU A 23 4.95 1.05 -8.73
C LEU A 23 5.86 -0.17 -8.64
N GLY A 24 6.15 -0.80 -9.79
CA GLY A 24 7.02 -1.98 -9.86
C GLY A 24 8.45 -1.75 -9.36
N ASN A 25 8.90 -0.50 -9.22
CA ASN A 25 10.19 -0.14 -8.63
C ASN A 25 10.12 0.13 -7.11
N GLY A 26 8.95 -0.08 -6.48
CA GLY A 26 8.70 0.15 -5.06
C GLY A 26 8.40 1.60 -4.67
N LYS A 27 8.46 2.54 -5.63
CA LYS A 27 8.20 3.97 -5.39
C LYS A 27 6.71 4.27 -5.37
N PHE A 28 6.36 5.35 -4.68
CA PHE A 28 4.97 5.81 -4.56
C PHE A 28 4.61 6.83 -5.64
N ASN A 29 3.35 6.75 -6.06
CA ASN A 29 2.65 7.72 -6.91
C ASN A 29 1.29 7.98 -6.26
N ASP A 30 0.87 9.23 -6.15
CA ASP A 30 -0.53 9.52 -5.90
C ASP A 30 -1.33 9.27 -7.18
N PHE A 31 -2.52 8.72 -7.04
CA PHE A 31 -3.29 8.23 -8.17
C PHE A 31 -4.79 8.30 -7.88
N THR A 32 -5.58 8.31 -8.96
CA THR A 32 -7.04 8.31 -8.87
C THR A 32 -7.55 7.06 -8.13
N CYS A 33 -8.53 7.24 -7.25
CA CYS A 33 -9.04 6.15 -6.41
C CYS A 33 -9.97 5.15 -7.12
N TRP A 34 -10.48 5.47 -8.32
CA TRP A 34 -11.50 4.67 -9.00
C TRP A 34 -10.92 3.68 -10.02
N GLU A 35 -9.63 3.76 -10.33
CA GLU A 35 -8.98 2.86 -11.26
C GLU A 35 -8.64 1.53 -10.55
N PRO A 36 -9.12 0.38 -11.07
CA PRO A 36 -8.83 -0.92 -10.47
C PRO A 36 -7.34 -1.26 -10.57
N GLN A 37 -6.70 -1.48 -9.42
CA GLN A 37 -5.28 -1.86 -9.31
C GLN A 37 -5.09 -3.17 -8.55
N ALA A 38 -3.91 -3.78 -8.69
CA ALA A 38 -3.47 -4.80 -7.75
C ALA A 38 -3.24 -4.17 -6.37
N PHE A 39 -3.50 -4.90 -5.29
CA PHE A 39 -3.39 -4.38 -3.93
C PHE A 39 -2.53 -5.27 -3.04
N ILE A 40 -1.98 -4.66 -2.00
CA ILE A 40 -1.19 -5.33 -0.96
C ILE A 40 -1.98 -5.26 0.34
N CYS A 41 -2.28 -6.43 0.91
CA CYS A 41 -2.77 -6.52 2.29
C CYS A 41 -1.59 -6.72 3.23
N SER A 42 -1.64 -6.04 4.38
CA SER A 42 -0.80 -6.39 5.53
C SER A 42 -1.70 -6.72 6.71
N PHE A 43 -1.25 -7.66 7.52
CA PHE A 43 -1.81 -7.91 8.83
C PHE A 43 -0.64 -7.79 9.82
N PRO A 44 -0.87 -7.21 11.01
CA PRO A 44 0.08 -7.34 12.09
C PRO A 44 0.40 -8.82 12.25
N LEU A 45 1.68 -9.14 12.35
CA LEU A 45 2.05 -10.39 12.98
C LEU A 45 1.67 -10.21 14.45
N ASP A 46 0.41 -10.50 14.77
CA ASP A 46 0.05 -10.79 16.13
C ASP A 46 1.05 -11.86 16.53
N THR A 47 1.91 -11.55 17.49
CA THR A 47 2.42 -12.58 18.36
C THR A 47 1.19 -13.23 18.98
N CYS A 48 0.55 -14.16 18.27
CA CYS A 48 -0.32 -15.16 18.84
C CYS A 48 0.60 -16.05 19.68
N ALA A 49 1.11 -15.53 20.80
CA ALA A 49 1.95 -16.21 21.78
C ALA A 49 2.63 -17.49 21.22
N GLY A 50 3.53 -17.34 20.22
CA GLY A 50 4.28 -18.45 19.63
C GLY A 50 3.59 -19.39 18.62
N LYS A 51 2.61 -18.95 17.80
CA LYS A 51 2.02 -19.77 16.71
C LYS A 51 2.33 -19.28 15.30
N SER A 52 2.21 -20.19 14.33
CA SER A 52 2.52 -19.96 12.91
C SER A 52 1.39 -19.25 12.16
N VAL A 53 1.75 -18.47 11.14
CA VAL A 53 0.88 -17.61 10.32
C VAL A 53 -0.37 -18.33 9.78
N LYS A 54 -0.29 -19.64 9.52
CA LYS A 54 -1.43 -20.45 9.07
C LYS A 54 -2.59 -20.50 10.06
N SER A 55 -2.38 -20.29 11.37
CA SER A 55 -3.45 -20.29 12.36
C SER A 55 -4.15 -18.95 12.54
N CYS A 56 -3.62 -17.87 11.95
CA CYS A 56 -4.21 -16.52 12.06
C CYS A 56 -5.16 -16.21 10.90
N LEU A 57 -5.01 -16.92 9.77
CA LEU A 57 -5.78 -16.73 8.54
C LEU A 57 -7.03 -17.62 8.46
N SER A 58 -7.48 -18.18 9.57
CA SER A 58 -8.63 -19.10 9.64
C SER A 58 -9.90 -18.49 10.25
N ALA A 59 -10.08 -17.18 10.12
CA ALA A 59 -11.33 -16.50 10.44
C ALA A 59 -11.94 -15.90 9.18
#